data_AF-A0A419HW95-F1
#
_entry.id   AF-A0A419HW95-F1
#
_cell.length_a   1.000
_cell.length_b   1.000
_cell.length_c   1.000
_cell.angle_alpha   90.00
_cell.angle_beta   90.00
_cell.angle_gamma   90.00
#
_symmetry.space_group_name_H-M   'P 1'
#
loop_
_entity.id
_entity.type
_entity.pdbx_description
1 polymer ?
#
loop_
_entity_poly.entity_id
_entity_poly.type
_entity_poly.pdbx_seq_one_letter_code
_entity_poly.pdbx_strand_id
1 'polypeptide(L)'
;MLVDRIEVKPGAAQPGRWPWTVPAVRAIAENGLELTSDIVVLVGANGSGKSTLLEAVAEAYGLDVRGGHGGRRYASALEKGPLGEALHLQQVWGTVISRRGRSPRVSFSARNRRWGCSRT
;
A
#
# COMPACT_ATOMS: atom_id res chain seq x y z
N MET A 1 1.97 12.09 -9.64
CA MET A 1 1.67 11.13 -8.57
C MET A 1 2.99 10.62 -8.03
N LEU A 2 3.13 10.48 -6.71
CA LEU A 2 4.43 10.19 -6.09
C LEU A 2 4.79 8.70 -6.13
N VAL A 3 3.77 7.84 -6.08
CA VAL A 3 3.83 6.39 -6.25
C VAL A 3 2.67 6.00 -7.16
N ASP A 4 2.89 5.27 -8.24
CA ASP A 4 1.83 4.81 -9.16
C ASP A 4 1.60 3.29 -9.10
N ARG A 5 2.56 2.52 -8.60
CA ARG A 5 2.43 1.07 -8.44
C ARG A 5 3.09 0.59 -7.15
N ILE A 6 2.42 -0.35 -6.50
CA ILE A 6 2.91 -1.11 -5.35
C ILE A 6 2.99 -2.57 -5.78
N GLU A 7 4.14 -3.19 -5.59
CA GLU A 7 4.36 -4.60 -5.92
C GLU A 7 5.32 -5.26 -4.92
N VAL A 8 5.38 -6.58 -4.95
CA VAL A 8 6.32 -7.36 -4.13
C VAL A 8 7.54 -7.68 -4.99
N LYS A 9 8.73 -7.51 -4.43
CA LYS A 9 9.99 -7.85 -5.09
C LYS A 9 9.98 -9.32 -5.54
N PRO A 10 10.47 -9.64 -6.75
CA PRO A 10 10.56 -11.02 -7.22
C PRO A 10 11.31 -11.91 -6.22
N GLY A 11 10.74 -13.06 -5.88
CA GLY A 11 11.33 -14.03 -4.95
C GLY A 11 11.23 -13.68 -3.46
N ALA A 12 10.69 -12.52 -3.08
CA ALA A 12 10.52 -12.17 -1.66
C ALA A 12 9.31 -12.84 -1.01
N ALA A 13 8.28 -13.19 -1.80
CA ALA A 13 7.06 -13.80 -1.30
C ALA A 13 7.26 -15.27 -0.87
N GLN A 14 6.79 -15.61 0.34
CA GLN A 14 6.83 -16.98 0.88
C GLN A 14 5.42 -17.47 1.21
N PRO A 15 4.78 -18.26 0.32
CA PRO A 15 3.42 -18.75 0.55
C PRO A 15 3.27 -19.47 1.90
N GLY A 16 2.15 -19.21 2.59
CA GLY A 16 1.83 -19.87 3.86
C GLY A 16 2.55 -19.31 5.09
N ARG A 17 3.46 -18.34 4.95
CA ARG A 17 4.07 -17.62 6.08
C ARG A 17 3.55 -16.20 6.21
N TRP A 18 3.49 -15.69 7.43
CA TRP A 18 3.30 -14.25 7.63
C TRP A 18 4.50 -13.48 7.02
N PRO A 19 4.30 -12.32 6.37
CA PRO A 19 3.05 -11.58 6.17
C PRO A 19 2.22 -12.03 4.94
N TRP A 20 2.70 -13.00 4.16
CA TRP A 20 2.09 -13.47 2.91
C TRP A 20 0.74 -14.19 3.06
N THR A 21 0.37 -14.57 4.28
CA THR A 21 -0.96 -15.11 4.61
C THR A 21 -2.02 -14.02 4.83
N VAL A 22 -1.60 -12.76 5.01
CA VAL A 22 -2.53 -11.65 5.22
C VAL A 22 -3.28 -11.34 3.92
N PRO A 23 -4.63 -11.22 3.92
CA PRO A 23 -5.42 -11.15 2.68
C PRO A 23 -5.00 -10.03 1.72
N ALA A 24 -4.84 -8.80 2.21
CA ALA A 24 -4.42 -7.67 1.36
C ALA A 24 -3.00 -7.84 0.82
N VAL A 25 -2.10 -8.42 1.61
CA VAL A 25 -0.70 -8.65 1.23
C VAL A 25 -0.62 -9.69 0.13
N ARG A 26 -1.34 -10.80 0.30
CA ARG A 26 -1.42 -11.86 -0.71
C ARG A 26 -1.95 -11.34 -2.04
N ALA A 27 -3.00 -10.53 -2.02
CA ALA A 27 -3.56 -9.94 -3.24
C ALA A 27 -2.54 -9.08 -4.01
N ILE A 28 -1.72 -8.30 -3.29
CA ILE A 28 -0.65 -7.47 -3.87
C ILE A 28 0.53 -8.32 -4.35
N ALA A 29 0.90 -9.37 -3.62
CA ALA A 29 1.94 -10.30 -4.05
C ALA A 29 1.56 -11.01 -5.35
N GLU A 30 0.28 -11.35 -5.52
CA GLU A 30 -0.23 -12.04 -6.72
C GLU A 30 -0.40 -11.10 -7.93
N ASN A 31 -0.85 -9.85 -7.73
CA ASN A 31 -1.31 -9.00 -8.83
C ASN A 31 -0.65 -7.62 -8.92
N GLY A 32 0.08 -7.20 -7.88
CA GLY A 32 0.42 -5.80 -7.65
C GLY A 32 -0.82 -4.93 -7.40
N LEU A 33 -0.57 -3.65 -7.14
CA LEU A 33 -1.61 -2.63 -6.97
C LEU A 33 -1.22 -1.36 -7.70
N GLU A 34 -1.96 -1.05 -8.77
CA GLU A 34 -1.88 0.23 -9.47
C GLU A 34 -2.69 1.28 -8.72
N LEU A 35 -2.06 2.42 -8.46
CA LEU A 35 -2.66 3.57 -7.84
C LEU A 35 -2.97 4.58 -8.95
N THR A 36 -4.25 4.66 -9.33
CA THR A 36 -4.70 5.46 -10.48
C THR A 36 -5.30 6.81 -10.09
N SER A 37 -5.30 7.12 -8.79
CA SER A 37 -6.02 8.23 -8.18
C SER A 37 -5.17 8.93 -7.14
N ASP A 38 -5.32 10.25 -7.04
CA ASP A 38 -4.58 11.07 -6.08
C ASP A 38 -4.94 10.75 -4.62
N ILE A 39 -6.13 10.18 -4.39
CA ILE A 39 -6.62 9.72 -3.08
C ILE A 39 -6.91 8.22 -3.16
N VAL A 40 -6.33 7.47 -2.21
CA VAL A 40 -6.50 6.02 -2.07
C VAL A 40 -7.09 5.74 -0.70
N VAL A 41 -8.18 4.97 -0.65
CA VAL A 41 -8.85 4.58 0.60
C VAL A 41 -8.81 3.06 0.73
N LEU A 42 -8.29 2.56 1.84
CA LEU A 42 -8.25 1.13 2.16
C LEU A 42 -9.47 0.74 3.00
N VAL A 43 -10.35 -0.11 2.46
CA VAL A 43 -11.58 -0.55 3.14
C VAL A 43 -11.66 -2.08 3.14
N GLY A 44 -12.11 -2.66 4.26
CA GLY A 44 -12.20 -4.11 4.45
C GLY A 44 -12.40 -4.49 5.91
N ALA A 45 -12.76 -5.75 6.16
CA ALA A 45 -13.01 -6.28 7.51
C ALA A 45 -11.78 -6.16 8.44
N ASN A 46 -11.99 -6.22 9.76
CA ASN A 46 -10.88 -6.31 10.70
C ASN A 46 -10.03 -7.56 10.41
N GLY A 47 -8.71 -7.46 10.50
CA GLY A 47 -7.79 -8.54 10.12
C GLY A 47 -7.53 -8.70 8.61
N SER A 48 -8.16 -7.91 7.73
CA SER A 48 -7.92 -8.00 6.28
C SER A 48 -6.52 -7.53 5.83
N GLY A 49 -5.73 -6.93 6.73
CA GLY A 49 -4.37 -6.45 6.44
C GLY A 49 -4.24 -4.98 6.06
N LYS A 50 -5.26 -4.14 6.31
CA LYS A 50 -5.23 -2.70 5.97
C LYS A 50 -4.07 -1.96 6.65
N SER A 51 -3.95 -2.11 7.97
CA SER A 51 -2.89 -1.46 8.75
C SER A 51 -1.51 -2.00 8.37
N THR A 52 -1.39 -3.31 8.20
CA THR A 52 -0.15 -3.96 7.75
C THR A 52 0.31 -3.44 6.39
N LEU A 53 -0.62 -3.26 5.45
CA LEU A 53 -0.30 -2.68 4.15
C LEU A 53 0.15 -1.22 4.27
N LEU A 54 -0.57 -0.41 5.06
CA LEU A 54 -0.25 1.00 5.24
C LEU A 54 1.15 1.18 5.88
N GLU A 55 1.45 0.40 6.91
CA GLU A 55 2.75 0.37 7.59
C GLU A 55 3.86 -0.02 6.62
N ALA A 56 3.69 -1.12 5.87
CA ALA A 56 4.72 -1.56 4.94
C ALA A 56 4.93 -0.58 3.77
N VAL A 57 3.89 0.12 3.32
CA VAL A 57 4.02 1.21 2.34
C VAL A 57 4.81 2.37 2.94
N ALA A 58 4.57 2.74 4.19
CA ALA A 58 5.33 3.78 4.87
C ALA A 58 6.82 3.38 5.00
N GLU A 59 7.11 2.16 5.44
CA GLU A 59 8.47 1.62 5.55
C GLU A 59 9.19 1.53 4.19
N ALA A 60 8.48 1.08 3.15
CA ALA A 60 9.02 0.99 1.79
C ALA A 60 9.30 2.38 1.20
N TYR A 61 8.43 3.35 1.48
CA TYR A 61 8.61 4.75 1.07
C TYR A 61 9.71 5.45 1.89
N GLY A 62 9.98 4.99 3.11
CA GLY A 62 10.88 5.66 4.06
C GLY A 62 10.20 6.79 4.84
N LEU A 63 8.86 6.73 5.01
CA LEU A 63 8.14 7.58 5.96
C LEU A 63 8.28 7.00 7.37
N ASP A 64 8.46 7.87 8.36
CA ASP A 64 8.36 7.48 9.77
C ASP A 64 6.90 7.15 10.11
N VAL A 65 6.66 5.89 10.51
CA VAL A 65 5.33 5.27 10.64
C VAL A 65 4.54 5.78 11.86
N ARG A 66 5.17 6.54 12.78
CA ARG A 66 4.55 6.95 14.06
C ARG A 66 4.02 8.37 14.16
N GLY A 67 4.24 9.24 13.16
CA GLY A 67 3.66 10.59 13.12
C GLY A 67 4.22 11.56 14.17
N GLY A 68 4.64 12.75 13.71
CA GLY A 68 5.09 13.83 14.59
C GLY A 68 4.88 15.18 13.92
N HIS A 69 4.38 16.15 14.69
CA HIS A 69 4.10 17.52 14.26
C HIS A 69 5.33 18.18 13.62
N GLY A 70 5.06 19.15 12.74
CA GLY A 70 6.01 19.79 11.84
C GLY A 70 7.39 20.10 12.41
N GLY A 71 8.41 19.82 11.60
CA GLY A 71 9.70 20.50 11.70
C GLY A 71 10.90 19.64 12.07
N ARG A 72 10.78 18.32 12.22
CA ARG A 72 11.92 17.53 12.69
C ARG A 72 12.14 16.28 11.82
N ARG A 73 13.31 16.26 11.17
CA ARG A 73 13.83 15.10 10.45
C ARG A 73 14.15 14.02 11.48
N TYR A 74 13.17 13.23 11.86
CA TYR A 74 13.38 12.06 12.69
C TYR A 74 13.59 10.85 11.78
N ALA A 75 14.77 10.77 11.18
CA ALA A 75 15.26 9.51 10.65
C ALA A 75 15.82 8.69 11.82
N SER A 76 14.96 8.16 12.70
CA SER A 76 15.35 6.93 13.40
C SER A 76 15.12 5.82 12.38
N ALA A 77 16.21 5.27 11.84
CA ALA A 77 16.15 4.11 10.97
C ALA A 77 15.62 2.92 11.79
N LEU A 78 14.30 2.80 11.90
CA LEU A 78 13.68 1.59 12.38
C LEU A 78 13.94 0.50 11.34
N GLU A 79 14.34 -0.67 11.82
CA GLU A 79 14.51 -1.85 10.97
C GLU A 79 13.17 -2.15 10.31
N LYS A 80 13.17 -2.31 8.98
CA LYS A 80 11.94 -2.54 8.23
C LYS A 80 11.36 -3.90 8.62
N GLY A 81 10.04 -3.98 8.73
CA GLY A 81 9.37 -5.25 8.83
C GLY A 81 9.56 -6.08 7.55
N PRO A 82 9.32 -7.41 7.61
CA PRO A 82 9.49 -8.30 6.45
C PRO A 82 8.68 -7.88 5.21
N LEU A 83 7.52 -7.24 5.41
CA LEU A 83 6.73 -6.72 4.29
C LEU A 83 7.31 -5.41 3.73
N GLY A 84 7.73 -4.47 4.58
CA GLY A 84 8.29 -3.20 4.13
C GLY A 84 9.62 -3.37 3.39
N GLU A 85 10.41 -4.38 3.75
CA GLU A 85 11.60 -4.76 2.98
C GLU A 85 11.24 -5.40 1.63
N ALA A 86 10.19 -6.21 1.58
CA ALA A 86 9.79 -6.95 0.39
C ALA A 86 8.96 -6.12 -0.61
N LEU A 87 8.36 -5.00 -0.18
CA LEU A 87 7.62 -4.11 -1.07
C LEU A 87 8.54 -3.28 -1.96
N HIS A 88 8.12 -3.08 -3.20
CA HIS A 88 8.69 -2.19 -4.18
C HIS A 88 7.63 -1.16 -4.59
N LEU A 89 7.99 0.13 -4.49
CA LEU A 89 7.15 1.25 -4.88
C LEU A 89 7.71 1.85 -6.15
N GLN A 90 6.95 1.78 -7.24
CA GLN A 90 7.31 2.50 -8.45
C GLN A 90 6.91 3.97 -8.30
N GLN A 91 7.87 4.86 -8.52
CA GLN A 91 7.70 6.29 -8.37
C GLN A 91 7.72 6.95 -9.75
N VAL A 92 6.78 7.85 -9.99
CA VAL A 92 6.76 8.64 -11.23
C VAL A 92 7.60 9.90 -11.03
N TRP A 93 8.87 9.85 -11.43
CA TRP A 93 9.68 11.06 -11.56
C TRP A 93 9.42 11.71 -12.92
N GLY A 94 8.95 12.96 -12.95
CA GLY A 94 9.07 13.79 -14.15
C GLY A 94 7.81 14.33 -14.84
N THR A 95 6.64 14.37 -14.21
CA THR A 95 5.51 15.16 -14.77
C THR A 95 5.19 16.29 -13.81
N VAL A 96 5.59 17.50 -14.22
CA VAL A 96 5.10 18.83 -13.81
C VAL A 96 4.07 18.75 -12.68
N ILE A 97 4.37 19.39 -11.52
CA ILE A 97 3.33 19.82 -10.57
C ILE A 97 2.48 20.87 -11.29
N SER A 98 1.65 20.40 -12.22
CA SER A 98 0.71 21.20 -12.97
C SER A 98 -0.38 21.50 -11.96
N ARG A 99 -0.39 22.73 -11.46
CA ARG A 99 -1.50 23.35 -10.72
C ARG A 99 -2.80 23.44 -11.55
N ARG A 100 -3.00 22.59 -12.57
CA ARG A 100 -4.32 22.40 -13.18
C ARG A 100 -5.06 21.37 -12.37
N GLY A 101 -6.05 21.84 -11.62
CA GLY A 101 -6.94 21.03 -10.81
C GLY A 101 -7.45 19.84 -11.60
N ARG A 102 -6.92 18.66 -11.30
CA ARG A 102 -7.68 17.43 -11.45
C ARG A 102 -8.50 17.30 -10.18
N SER A 103 -9.82 17.24 -10.35
CA SER A 103 -10.71 16.89 -9.25
C SER A 103 -10.24 15.57 -8.66
N PRO A 104 -10.12 15.45 -7.32
CA PRO A 104 -9.71 14.20 -6.69
C PRO A 104 -10.69 13.10 -7.12
N ARG A 105 -10.21 12.17 -7.94
CA ARG A 105 -10.95 10.95 -8.23
C ARG A 105 -10.68 10.02 -7.06
N VAL A 106 -11.72 9.63 -6.33
CA VAL A 106 -11.61 8.58 -5.32
C VAL A 106 -11.85 7.26 -6.06
N SER A 107 -10.79 6.49 -6.26
CA SER A 107 -10.93 5.12 -6.79
C SER A 107 -11.15 4.16 -5.64
N PHE A 108 -12.32 3.52 -5.60
CA PHE A 108 -12.58 2.40 -4.71
C PHE A 108 -12.08 1.12 -5.40
N SER A 109 -10.96 0.56 -4.95
CA SER A 109 -10.54 -0.78 -5.39
C SER A 109 -11.24 -1.83 -4.52
N ALA A 110 -12.52 -2.09 -4.83
CA ALA A 110 -13.22 -3.26 -4.35
C ALA A 110 -13.06 -4.39 -5.38
N ARG A 111 -11.84 -4.90 -5.60
CA ARG A 111 -11.68 -6.17 -6.33
C ARG A 111 -11.92 -7.34 -5.37
N ASN A 112 -13.18 -7.48 -4.98
CA ASN A 112 -13.70 -8.65 -4.26
C ASN A 112 -14.67 -9.37 -5.21
N ARG A 113 -14.13 -10.18 -6.15
CA ARG A 113 -15.00 -11.09 -6.90
C ARG A 113 -15.47 -12.18 -5.93
N ARG A 114 -16.79 -12.16 -5.66
CA ARG A 114 -17.60 -13.16 -4.93
C ARG A 114 -17.31 -13.33 -3.43
N TRP A 115 -18.16 -12.69 -2.62
CA TRP A 115 -18.71 -13.34 -1.44
C TRP A 115 -20.21 -13.40 -1.63
N GLY A 116 -20.71 -14.58 -2.00
CA GLY A 116 -22.13 -14.87 -2.06
C GLY A 116 -22.66 -14.98 -0.63
N CYS A 117 -23.49 -14.03 -0.22
CA CYS A 117 -24.32 -14.17 0.96
C CYS A 117 -25.72 -14.53 0.47
N SER A 118 -26.03 -15.82 0.41
CA SER A 118 -27.41 -16.29 0.33
C SER A 118 -28.09 -15.92 1.64
N ARG A 119 -29.05 -14.98 1.57
CA ARG A 119 -30.03 -14.79 2.64
C ARG A 119 -30.96 -16.00 2.63
N THR A 120 -30.98 -16.74 3.73
CA THR A 120 -32.18 -17.45 4.19
C THR A 120 -32.78 -16.63 5.31
#